data_AF-A0A4R0QRM5-F1
#
_entry.id   AF-A0A4R0QRM5-F1
#
_cell.length_a   1.000
_cell.length_b   1.000
_cell.length_c   1.000
_cell.angle_alpha   90.00
_cell.angle_beta   90.00
_cell.angle_gamma   90.00
#
_symmetry.space_group_name_H-M   'P 1'
#
loop_
_entity.id
_entity.type
_entity.pdbx_description
1 polymer ?
#
loop_
_entity_poly.entity_id
_entity_poly.type
_entity_poly.pdbx_seq_one_letter_code
_entity_poly.pdbx_strand_id
1 'polypeptide(L)'
;MKLSTYIDGLLEKGICSFSGVDAVSALGSGESAVRAALRRLRHKGELAMPVRGFYVIVSPEYRQMGCLPASQFIPALMQYLKEPYYTGLLSAAEFYGAAHQRPQAFQVVTEHSRPGIICGMVKVDFIKRKNASLMPTRDFKTPRGYLKVSTPEVTAFDVVGYPHHAAGLDNVVTVLVELAESLDPAALAAIADLSPVSWAQRLGYLLGFIGETELAEGLAGYVAERKPVPALLSPSHPSHGVRQDPKWRLFPNQSVNPNI
;
A
#
# COMPACT_ATOMS: atom_id res chain seq x y z
N MET A 1 -10.69 37.61 1.95
CA MET A 1 -10.55 36.58 3.01
C MET A 1 -9.07 36.39 3.33
N LYS A 2 -8.67 36.14 4.58
CA LYS A 2 -7.27 35.83 4.93
C LYS A 2 -7.03 34.32 4.81
N LEU A 3 -5.80 33.92 4.48
CA LEU A 3 -5.42 32.51 4.34
C LEU A 3 -5.58 31.70 5.63
N SER A 4 -5.35 32.32 6.80
CA SER A 4 -5.58 31.67 8.10
C SER A 4 -7.05 31.30 8.28
N THR A 5 -7.97 32.25 8.04
CA THR A 5 -9.42 32.02 8.14
C THR A 5 -9.91 30.95 7.17
N TYR A 6 -9.31 30.86 5.98
CA TYR A 6 -9.60 29.78 5.04
C TYR A 6 -9.17 28.40 5.57
N ILE A 7 -7.97 28.30 6.14
CA ILE A 7 -7.45 27.07 6.75
C ILE A 7 -8.30 26.66 7.96
N ASP A 8 -8.64 27.60 8.84
CA ASP A 8 -9.47 27.34 10.02
C ASP A 8 -10.85 26.81 9.60
N GLY A 9 -11.49 27.43 8.60
CA GLY A 9 -12.76 26.96 8.07
C GLY A 9 -12.70 25.60 7.36
N LEU A 10 -11.53 25.18 6.85
CA LEU A 10 -11.33 23.80 6.35
C LEU A 10 -11.24 22.81 7.52
N LEU A 11 -10.47 23.15 8.54
CA LEU A 11 -10.30 22.32 9.73
C LEU A 11 -11.61 22.12 10.50
N GLU A 12 -12.44 23.16 10.60
CA GLU A 12 -13.80 23.07 11.18
C GLU A 12 -14.68 22.05 10.47
N LYS A 13 -14.47 21.87 9.16
CA LYS A 13 -15.18 20.87 8.32
C LYS A 13 -14.50 19.49 8.34
N GLY A 14 -13.43 19.32 9.12
CA GLY A 14 -12.61 18.11 9.14
C GLY A 14 -11.69 17.94 7.93
N ILE A 15 -11.59 18.93 7.05
CA ILE A 15 -10.78 18.88 5.84
C ILE A 15 -9.35 19.27 6.19
N CYS A 16 -8.40 18.37 5.95
CA CYS A 16 -6.98 18.56 6.28
C CYS A 16 -6.08 18.86 5.07
N SER A 17 -6.64 19.00 3.87
CA SER A 17 -5.86 19.27 2.66
C SER A 17 -6.63 20.11 1.64
N PHE A 18 -5.91 20.76 0.74
CA PHE A 18 -6.47 21.60 -0.32
C PHE A 18 -5.47 21.77 -1.46
N SER A 19 -5.94 22.15 -2.66
CA SER A 19 -5.04 22.51 -3.75
C SER A 19 -4.69 24.00 -3.74
N GLY A 20 -3.52 24.34 -4.31
CA GLY A 20 -3.15 25.74 -4.50
C GLY A 20 -4.16 26.52 -5.36
N VAL A 21 -4.83 25.84 -6.28
CA VAL A 21 -5.89 26.42 -7.11
C VAL A 21 -7.12 26.77 -6.27
N ASP A 22 -7.54 25.86 -5.37
CA ASP A 22 -8.66 26.11 -4.44
C ASP A 22 -8.37 27.30 -3.53
N ALA A 23 -7.13 27.40 -3.03
CA ALA A 23 -6.71 28.53 -2.20
C ALA A 23 -6.75 29.86 -2.98
N VAL A 24 -6.30 29.88 -4.24
CA VAL A 24 -6.38 31.08 -5.09
C VAL A 24 -7.84 31.47 -5.35
N SER A 25 -8.68 30.50 -5.69
CA SER A 25 -10.10 30.72 -5.94
C SER A 25 -10.84 31.23 -4.70
N ALA A 26 -10.57 30.67 -3.52
CA ALA A 26 -11.24 31.05 -2.28
C ALA A 26 -10.81 32.43 -1.74
N LEU A 27 -9.55 32.82 -1.96
CA LEU A 27 -9.01 34.09 -1.44
C LEU A 27 -9.32 35.29 -2.35
N GLY A 28 -9.70 35.06 -3.60
CA GLY A 28 -9.96 36.13 -4.59
C GLY A 28 -8.77 37.08 -4.78
N SER A 29 -7.56 36.61 -4.47
CA SER A 29 -6.32 37.40 -4.43
C SER A 29 -5.41 36.98 -5.57
N GLY A 30 -4.48 37.86 -5.97
CA GLY A 30 -3.52 37.55 -7.03
C GLY A 30 -2.70 36.29 -6.74
N GLU A 31 -2.48 35.46 -7.76
CA GLU A 31 -1.83 34.14 -7.64
C GLU A 31 -0.43 34.22 -7.00
N SER A 32 0.31 35.32 -7.25
CA SER A 32 1.62 35.58 -6.65
C SER A 32 1.55 35.80 -5.13
N ALA A 33 0.54 36.54 -4.66
CA ALA A 33 0.33 36.82 -3.24
C ALA A 33 -0.05 35.55 -2.47
N VAL A 34 -0.91 34.71 -3.05
CA VAL A 34 -1.31 33.42 -2.46
C VAL A 34 -0.13 32.47 -2.38
N ARG A 35 0.65 32.33 -3.47
CA ARG A 35 1.87 31.51 -3.47
C ARG A 35 2.89 31.97 -2.41
N ALA A 36 3.09 33.28 -2.27
CA ALA A 36 3.96 33.83 -1.24
C ALA A 36 3.45 33.51 0.18
N ALA A 37 2.13 33.60 0.41
CA ALA A 37 1.52 33.26 1.69
C ALA A 37 1.65 31.76 2.03
N LEU A 38 1.36 30.87 1.07
CA LEU A 38 1.54 29.42 1.24
C LEU A 38 3.00 29.06 1.54
N ARG A 39 3.96 29.70 0.86
CA ARG A 39 5.39 29.51 1.14
C ARG A 39 5.75 29.89 2.56
N ARG A 40 5.22 31.00 3.08
CA ARG A 40 5.45 31.42 4.47
C ARG A 40 4.91 30.40 5.48
N LEU A 41 3.70 29.89 5.27
CA LEU A 41 3.12 28.88 6.17
C LEU A 41 3.88 27.55 6.15
N ARG A 42 4.37 27.14 4.97
CA ARG A 42 5.26 25.98 4.87
C ARG A 42 6.56 26.16 5.64
N HIS A 43 7.16 27.35 5.57
CA HIS A 43 8.39 27.63 6.32
C HIS A 43 8.17 27.64 7.84
N LYS A 44 6.95 28.00 8.29
CA LYS A 44 6.54 27.89 9.69
C LYS A 44 6.17 26.46 10.14
N GLY A 45 6.13 25.50 9.21
CA GLY A 45 5.72 24.11 9.50
C GLY A 45 4.21 23.95 9.71
N GLU A 46 3.39 24.94 9.36
CA GLU A 46 1.93 24.88 9.46
C GLU A 46 1.29 24.21 8.22
N LEU A 47 2.03 24.15 7.10
CA LEU A 47 1.64 23.43 5.89
C LEU A 47 2.76 22.49 5.43
N ALA A 48 2.34 21.33 4.97
CA ALA A 48 3.14 20.38 4.22
C ALA A 48 2.71 20.40 2.74
N MET A 49 3.60 19.97 1.84
CA MET A 49 3.27 19.86 0.41
C MET A 49 3.82 18.52 -0.11
N PRO A 50 3.07 17.41 0.10
CA PRO A 50 3.52 16.08 -0.31
C PRO A 50 3.74 15.95 -1.82
N VAL A 51 2.90 16.64 -2.61
CA VAL A 51 3.00 16.75 -4.06
C VAL A 51 2.83 18.22 -4.45
N ARG A 52 3.54 18.65 -5.50
CA ARG A 52 3.46 20.04 -5.98
C ARG A 52 2.00 20.45 -6.22
N GLY A 53 1.58 21.52 -5.56
CA GLY A 53 0.23 22.07 -5.71
C GLY A 53 -0.82 21.46 -4.78
N PHE A 54 -0.50 20.38 -4.05
CA PHE A 54 -1.35 19.77 -3.02
C PHE A 54 -0.77 20.07 -1.64
N TYR A 55 -1.56 20.71 -0.79
CA TYR A 55 -1.15 21.14 0.54
C TYR A 55 -1.90 20.37 1.60
N VAL A 56 -1.19 20.03 2.67
CA VAL A 56 -1.74 19.38 3.86
C VAL A 56 -1.54 20.30 5.05
N ILE A 57 -2.60 20.48 5.85
CA ILE A 57 -2.60 21.30 7.05
C ILE A 57 -1.95 20.51 8.18
N VAL A 58 -0.85 21.02 8.72
CA VAL A 58 -0.07 20.36 9.77
C VAL A 58 -0.48 20.92 11.12
N SER A 59 -1.30 20.16 11.83
CA SER A 59 -1.69 20.48 13.21
C SER A 59 -0.48 20.49 14.16
N PRO A 60 -0.55 21.21 15.30
CA PRO A 60 0.57 21.33 16.25
C PRO A 60 1.21 20.00 16.65
N GLU A 61 0.42 18.96 16.87
CA GLU A 61 0.86 17.61 17.25
C GLU A 61 1.72 16.91 16.19
N TYR A 62 1.64 17.34 14.92
CA TYR A 62 2.41 16.77 13.81
C TYR A 62 3.54 17.68 13.32
N ARG A 63 3.80 18.83 13.97
CA ARG A 63 4.85 19.76 13.55
C ARG A 63 6.25 19.16 13.58
N GLN A 64 6.56 18.33 14.58
CA GLN A 64 7.84 17.61 14.64
C GLN A 64 7.99 16.61 13.49
N MET A 65 6.89 15.96 13.09
CA MET A 65 6.84 15.06 11.95
C MET A 65 6.99 15.81 10.61
N GLY A 66 6.66 17.10 10.58
CA GLY A 66 6.73 17.95 9.39
C GLY A 66 5.68 17.64 8.32
N CYS A 67 4.76 16.71 8.59
CA CYS A 67 3.63 16.31 7.76
C CYS A 67 2.62 15.52 8.61
N LEU A 68 1.38 15.38 8.13
CA LEU A 68 0.45 14.41 8.68
C LEU A 68 0.88 12.97 8.34
N PRO A 69 0.53 11.97 9.17
CA PRO A 69 0.69 10.57 8.81
C PRO A 69 0.04 10.26 7.46
N ALA A 70 0.68 9.41 6.65
CA ALA A 70 0.23 9.10 5.29
C ALA A 70 -1.23 8.63 5.23
N SER A 71 -1.66 7.78 6.16
CA SER A 71 -3.04 7.29 6.27
C SER A 71 -4.09 8.41 6.38
N GLN A 72 -3.71 9.62 6.82
CA GLN A 72 -4.62 10.76 6.98
C GLN A 72 -4.76 11.63 5.73
N PHE A 73 -3.79 11.64 4.81
CA PHE A 73 -3.82 12.51 3.62
C PHE A 73 -3.85 11.75 2.29
N ILE A 74 -3.47 10.46 2.26
CA ILE A 74 -3.48 9.66 1.03
C ILE A 74 -4.85 9.63 0.35
N PRO A 75 -5.99 9.47 1.04
CA PRO A 75 -7.30 9.49 0.36
C PRO A 75 -7.54 10.78 -0.43
N ALA A 76 -7.29 11.93 0.18
CA ALA A 76 -7.47 13.23 -0.47
C ALA A 76 -6.42 13.47 -1.57
N LEU A 77 -5.18 13.00 -1.37
CA LEU A 77 -4.13 13.10 -2.38
C LEU A 77 -4.49 12.27 -3.63
N MET A 78 -4.98 11.04 -3.45
CA MET A 78 -5.35 10.17 -4.56
C MET A 78 -6.57 10.71 -5.31
N GLN A 79 -7.53 11.32 -4.60
CA GLN A 79 -8.64 12.05 -5.22
C GLN A 79 -8.15 13.25 -6.03
N TYR A 80 -7.24 14.06 -5.49
CA TYR A 80 -6.63 15.19 -6.20
C TYR A 80 -5.91 14.76 -7.47
N LEU A 81 -5.20 13.63 -7.40
CA LEU A 81 -4.47 13.05 -8.53
C LEU A 81 -5.36 12.28 -9.50
N LYS A 82 -6.63 12.01 -9.14
CA LYS A 82 -7.56 11.13 -9.87
C LYS A 82 -6.96 9.74 -10.14
N GLU A 83 -6.25 9.21 -9.15
CA GLU A 83 -5.53 7.94 -9.24
C GLU A 83 -6.27 6.87 -8.44
N PRO A 84 -6.73 5.76 -9.08
CA PRO A 84 -7.20 4.59 -8.35
C PRO A 84 -6.09 4.03 -7.46
N TYR A 85 -6.43 3.71 -6.22
CA TYR A 85 -5.45 3.28 -5.24
C TYR A 85 -6.04 2.34 -4.21
N TYR A 86 -5.15 1.63 -3.53
CA TYR A 86 -5.38 1.05 -2.23
C TYR A 86 -4.07 1.04 -1.42
N THR A 87 -4.16 1.05 -0.09
CA THR A 87 -3.03 0.74 0.78
C THR A 87 -2.78 -0.76 0.73
N GLY A 88 -1.56 -1.16 0.35
CA GLY A 88 -1.21 -2.56 0.10
C GLY A 88 0.05 -3.02 0.84
N LEU A 89 0.48 -4.25 0.54
CA LEU A 89 1.71 -4.85 1.07
C LEU A 89 1.78 -4.77 2.62
N LEU A 90 2.94 -4.41 3.19
CA LEU A 90 3.16 -4.39 4.63
C LEU A 90 2.34 -3.32 5.34
N SER A 91 2.03 -2.20 4.65
CA SER A 91 1.14 -1.19 5.22
C SER A 91 -0.29 -1.68 5.35
N ALA A 92 -0.76 -2.54 4.44
CA ALA A 92 -2.06 -3.20 4.61
C ALA A 92 -2.01 -4.27 5.70
N ALA A 93 -0.94 -5.07 5.73
CA ALA A 93 -0.75 -6.10 6.74
C ALA A 93 -0.79 -5.51 8.17
N GLU A 94 -0.24 -4.31 8.40
CA GLU A 94 -0.33 -3.60 9.70
C GLU A 94 -1.79 -3.39 10.14
N PHE A 95 -2.72 -3.07 9.23
CA PHE A 95 -4.14 -2.89 9.57
C PHE A 95 -4.84 -4.19 9.95
N TYR A 96 -4.26 -5.34 9.60
CA TYR A 96 -4.73 -6.67 9.99
C TYR A 96 -3.94 -7.27 11.16
N GLY A 97 -3.03 -6.50 11.77
CA GLY A 97 -2.17 -7.01 12.84
C GLY A 97 -1.09 -7.99 12.37
N ALA A 98 -0.88 -8.11 11.06
CA ALA A 98 0.04 -9.05 10.42
C ALA A 98 1.38 -8.39 10.02
N ALA A 99 1.83 -7.41 10.80
CA ALA A 99 3.10 -6.74 10.60
C ALA A 99 3.84 -6.59 11.93
N HIS A 100 4.76 -7.51 12.20
CA HIS A 100 5.65 -7.49 13.38
C HIS A 100 6.42 -6.17 13.55
N GLN A 101 6.78 -5.52 12.46
CA GLN A 101 7.44 -4.22 12.45
C GLN A 101 6.67 -3.23 11.59
N ARG A 102 6.58 -1.99 12.07
CA ARG A 102 5.99 -0.91 11.27
C ARG A 102 6.81 -0.71 9.98
N PRO A 103 6.15 -0.68 8.80
CA PRO A 103 6.82 -0.35 7.56
C PRO A 103 7.52 0.99 7.65
N GLN A 104 8.77 1.08 7.16
CA GLN A 104 9.52 2.33 7.12
C GLN A 104 8.89 3.39 6.18
N ALA A 105 8.13 2.93 5.20
CA ALA A 105 7.37 3.76 4.28
C ALA A 105 5.93 3.26 4.21
N PHE A 106 4.99 4.18 4.08
CA PHE A 106 3.60 3.83 3.82
C PHE A 106 3.46 3.38 2.36
N GLN A 107 2.91 2.19 2.15
CA GLN A 107 2.88 1.54 0.84
C GLN A 107 1.50 1.69 0.21
N VAL A 108 1.47 2.32 -0.96
CA VAL A 108 0.25 2.57 -1.71
C VAL A 108 0.39 1.94 -3.09
N VAL A 109 -0.56 1.06 -3.43
CA VAL A 109 -0.62 0.48 -4.76
C VAL A 109 -1.48 1.38 -5.65
N THR A 110 -0.97 1.67 -6.84
CA THR A 110 -1.58 2.57 -7.82
C THR A 110 -1.57 1.92 -9.20
N GLU A 111 -2.48 2.36 -10.06
CA GLU A 111 -2.60 1.83 -11.42
C GLU A 111 -1.46 2.34 -12.32
N HIS A 112 -1.15 3.63 -12.18
CA HIS A 112 -0.09 4.29 -12.93
C HIS A 112 1.21 4.40 -12.12
N SER A 113 2.35 4.41 -12.81
CA SER A 113 3.65 4.54 -12.15
C SER A 113 3.81 5.92 -11.53
N ARG A 114 4.22 5.99 -10.27
CA ARG A 114 4.47 7.26 -9.58
C ARG A 114 5.76 7.19 -8.76
N PRO A 115 6.54 8.28 -8.68
CA PRO A 115 7.68 8.33 -7.76
C PRO A 115 7.17 8.40 -6.32
N GLY A 116 7.90 7.75 -5.39
CA GLY A 116 7.65 7.88 -3.96
C GLY A 116 7.74 9.34 -3.49
N ILE A 117 7.08 9.65 -2.38
CA ILE A 117 7.09 10.98 -1.76
C ILE A 117 7.77 10.95 -0.41
N ILE A 118 8.48 12.04 -0.10
CA ILE A 118 9.03 12.31 1.22
C ILE A 118 8.51 13.69 1.63
N CYS A 119 7.80 13.75 2.76
CA CYS A 119 7.25 14.98 3.30
C CYS A 119 7.50 15.02 4.82
N GLY A 120 8.46 15.84 5.25
CA GLY A 120 8.96 15.76 6.62
C GLY A 120 9.59 14.38 6.87
N MET A 121 9.20 13.73 7.96
CA MET A 121 9.60 12.35 8.28
C MET A 121 8.70 11.29 7.63
N VAL A 122 7.64 11.68 6.91
CA VAL A 122 6.70 10.74 6.31
C VAL A 122 7.20 10.35 4.92
N LYS A 123 7.40 9.05 4.72
CA LYS A 123 7.73 8.45 3.43
C LYS A 123 6.53 7.64 2.92
N VAL A 124 6.23 7.80 1.63
CA VAL A 124 5.23 6.96 0.95
C VAL A 124 5.86 6.38 -0.31
N ASP A 125 5.79 5.07 -0.43
CA ASP A 125 6.21 4.34 -1.62
C ASP A 125 4.98 3.99 -2.45
N PHE A 126 5.04 4.30 -3.76
CA PHE A 126 4.01 3.93 -4.71
C PHE A 126 4.43 2.69 -5.48
N ILE A 127 3.63 1.64 -5.40
CA ILE A 127 3.83 0.38 -6.11
C ILE A 127 2.84 0.32 -7.27
N LYS A 128 3.32 -0.03 -8.47
CA LYS A 128 2.47 -0.11 -9.65
C LYS A 128 1.82 -1.49 -9.77
N ARG A 129 0.50 -1.51 -9.91
CA ARG A 129 -0.29 -2.69 -10.30
C ARG A 129 -1.33 -2.29 -11.34
N LYS A 130 -1.24 -2.85 -12.56
CA LYS A 130 -2.07 -2.42 -13.71
C LYS A 130 -3.58 -2.52 -13.50
N ASN A 131 -4.04 -3.39 -12.59
CA ASN A 131 -5.44 -3.59 -12.28
C ASN A 131 -5.77 -3.17 -10.84
N ALA A 132 -5.05 -2.19 -10.29
CA ALA A 132 -5.26 -1.73 -8.90
C ALA A 132 -6.71 -1.30 -8.64
N SER A 133 -7.37 -0.70 -9.64
CA SER A 133 -8.80 -0.31 -9.57
C SER A 133 -9.77 -1.48 -9.42
N LEU A 134 -9.37 -2.70 -9.79
CA LEU A 134 -10.18 -3.91 -9.68
C LEU A 134 -9.97 -4.68 -8.38
N MET A 135 -8.96 -4.30 -7.58
CA MET A 135 -8.66 -5.01 -6.35
C MET A 135 -9.71 -4.72 -5.28
N PRO A 136 -10.29 -5.77 -4.65
CA PRO A 136 -11.13 -5.59 -3.48
C PRO A 136 -10.38 -4.87 -2.35
N THR A 137 -11.10 -3.97 -1.69
CA THR A 137 -10.59 -3.19 -0.56
C THR A 137 -11.59 -3.20 0.58
N ARG A 138 -11.11 -3.03 1.82
CA ARG A 138 -11.91 -2.67 2.99
C ARG A 138 -11.64 -1.22 3.37
N ASP A 139 -12.66 -0.52 3.87
CA ASP A 139 -12.50 0.83 4.38
C ASP A 139 -12.10 0.79 5.87
N PHE A 140 -10.96 1.38 6.19
CA PHE A 140 -10.48 1.53 7.57
C PHE A 140 -10.64 2.97 8.04
N LYS A 141 -11.15 3.14 9.26
CA LYS A 141 -11.35 4.46 9.84
C LYS A 141 -10.00 5.07 10.24
N THR A 142 -9.81 6.34 9.88
CA THR A 142 -8.67 7.16 10.29
C THR A 142 -9.18 8.39 11.04
N PRO A 143 -8.31 9.14 11.76
CA PRO A 143 -8.71 10.40 12.38
C PRO A 143 -9.27 11.45 11.41
N ARG A 144 -9.05 11.29 10.09
CA ARG A 144 -9.42 12.26 9.05
C ARG A 144 -10.34 11.67 7.96
N GLY A 145 -10.97 10.51 8.21
CA GLY A 145 -11.91 9.89 7.28
C GLY A 145 -11.71 8.39 7.17
N TYR A 146 -11.74 7.89 5.93
CA TYR A 146 -11.56 6.46 5.62
C TYR A 146 -10.38 6.27 4.67
N LEU A 147 -9.69 5.15 4.85
CA LEU A 147 -8.59 4.70 4.02
C LEU A 147 -8.98 3.37 3.38
N LYS A 148 -8.79 3.27 2.06
CA LYS A 148 -8.93 2.02 1.32
C LYS A 148 -7.71 1.14 1.55
N VAL A 149 -7.90 -0.03 2.15
CA VAL A 149 -6.85 -1.03 2.39
C VAL A 149 -7.20 -2.29 1.61
N SER A 150 -6.23 -2.93 0.96
CA SER A 150 -6.44 -4.22 0.28
C SER A 150 -7.04 -5.24 1.25
N THR A 151 -7.91 -6.13 0.78
CA THR A 151 -8.35 -7.25 1.63
C THR A 151 -7.14 -8.12 2.06
N PRO A 152 -7.28 -8.97 3.10
CA PRO A 152 -6.23 -9.90 3.48
C PRO A 152 -5.70 -10.74 2.30
N GLU A 153 -6.60 -11.20 1.43
CA GLU A 153 -6.27 -12.02 0.27
C GLU A 153 -5.44 -11.25 -0.77
N VAL A 154 -5.86 -10.03 -1.10
CA VAL A 154 -5.08 -9.14 -1.99
C VAL A 154 -3.73 -8.82 -1.36
N THR A 155 -3.67 -8.61 -0.05
CA THR A 155 -2.44 -8.34 0.70
C THR A 155 -1.47 -9.53 0.62
N ALA A 156 -1.96 -10.76 0.79
CA ALA A 156 -1.18 -11.99 0.65
C ALA A 156 -0.57 -12.13 -0.76
N PHE A 157 -1.36 -11.85 -1.80
CA PHE A 157 -0.86 -11.81 -3.18
C PHE A 157 0.19 -10.71 -3.39
N ASP A 158 -0.02 -9.52 -2.84
CA ASP A 158 0.89 -8.39 -3.02
C ASP A 158 2.25 -8.64 -2.36
N VAL A 159 2.31 -9.17 -1.13
CA VAL A 159 3.59 -9.43 -0.45
C VAL A 159 4.42 -10.50 -1.17
N VAL A 160 3.76 -11.52 -1.75
CA VAL A 160 4.40 -12.56 -2.57
C VAL A 160 4.78 -12.06 -3.97
N GLY A 161 3.96 -11.17 -4.54
CA GLY A 161 4.16 -10.58 -5.86
C GLY A 161 5.31 -9.56 -5.90
N TYR A 162 5.50 -8.86 -4.78
CA TYR A 162 6.47 -7.78 -4.62
C TYR A 162 7.39 -8.00 -3.41
N PRO A 163 8.14 -9.11 -3.34
CA PRO A 163 8.90 -9.48 -2.14
C PRO A 163 9.95 -8.44 -1.77
N HIS A 164 10.53 -7.71 -2.74
CA HIS A 164 11.47 -6.62 -2.46
C HIS A 164 10.84 -5.44 -1.70
N HIS A 165 9.54 -5.18 -1.89
CA HIS A 165 8.80 -4.20 -1.10
C HIS A 165 8.26 -4.80 0.21
N ALA A 166 8.30 -6.13 0.37
CA ALA A 166 7.94 -6.84 1.58
C ALA A 166 9.16 -7.29 2.40
N ALA A 167 10.32 -6.62 2.25
CA ALA A 167 11.57 -6.93 2.96
C ALA A 167 12.13 -8.35 2.74
N GLY A 168 11.82 -8.98 1.61
CA GLY A 168 12.30 -10.30 1.24
C GLY A 168 11.37 -11.45 1.65
N LEU A 169 11.67 -12.66 1.17
CA LEU A 169 10.79 -13.81 1.35
C LEU A 169 10.63 -14.26 2.80
N ASP A 170 11.65 -14.13 3.64
CA ASP A 170 11.54 -14.50 5.06
C ASP A 170 10.44 -13.68 5.76
N ASN A 171 10.44 -12.36 5.54
CA ASN A 171 9.41 -11.48 6.07
C ASN A 171 8.04 -11.72 5.42
N VAL A 172 8.00 -12.07 4.12
CA VAL A 172 6.74 -12.51 3.48
C VAL A 172 6.14 -13.69 4.22
N VAL A 173 6.94 -14.71 4.59
CA VAL A 173 6.44 -15.86 5.34
C VAL A 173 5.95 -15.45 6.73
N THR A 174 6.71 -14.63 7.47
CA THR A 174 6.26 -14.09 8.77
C THR A 174 4.90 -13.38 8.67
N VAL A 175 4.73 -12.50 7.67
CA VAL A 175 3.46 -11.81 7.43
C VAL A 175 2.34 -12.81 7.11
N LEU A 176 2.60 -13.83 6.29
CA LEU A 176 1.60 -14.83 5.93
C LEU A 176 1.14 -15.67 7.14
N VAL A 177 2.04 -15.98 8.08
CA VAL A 177 1.68 -16.70 9.33
C VAL A 177 0.65 -15.91 10.12
N GLU A 178 0.84 -14.61 10.32
CA GLU A 178 -0.12 -13.77 11.05
C GLU A 178 -1.39 -13.49 10.24
N LEU A 179 -1.25 -13.29 8.93
CA LEU A 179 -2.37 -12.93 8.07
C LEU A 179 -3.31 -14.11 7.81
N ALA A 180 -2.84 -15.35 7.96
CA ALA A 180 -3.59 -16.58 7.69
C ALA A 180 -4.94 -16.63 8.41
N GLU A 181 -5.00 -16.20 9.68
CA GLU A 181 -6.24 -16.17 10.47
C GLU A 181 -7.33 -15.26 9.87
N SER A 182 -6.94 -14.30 9.03
CA SER A 182 -7.85 -13.34 8.38
C SER A 182 -8.18 -13.69 6.93
N LEU A 183 -7.60 -14.75 6.37
CA LEU A 183 -7.81 -15.15 4.97
C LEU A 183 -9.07 -16.02 4.83
N ASP A 184 -9.89 -15.71 3.83
CA ASP A 184 -10.97 -16.59 3.38
C ASP A 184 -10.51 -17.45 2.18
N PRO A 185 -10.58 -18.79 2.25
CA PRO A 185 -10.11 -19.66 1.15
C PRO A 185 -10.79 -19.40 -0.20
N ALA A 186 -12.09 -19.13 -0.20
CA ALA A 186 -12.85 -18.91 -1.43
C ALA A 186 -12.51 -17.55 -2.07
N ALA A 187 -12.42 -16.50 -1.25
CA ALA A 187 -11.97 -15.19 -1.68
C ALA A 187 -10.52 -15.25 -2.18
N LEU A 188 -9.64 -16.00 -1.52
CA LEU A 188 -8.25 -16.16 -1.93
C LEU A 188 -8.15 -16.79 -3.33
N ALA A 189 -8.92 -17.85 -3.58
CA ALA A 189 -9.00 -18.47 -4.90
C ALA A 189 -9.58 -17.51 -5.96
N ALA A 190 -10.61 -16.74 -5.63
CA ALA A 190 -11.22 -15.78 -6.56
C ALA A 190 -10.25 -14.66 -6.98
N ILE A 191 -9.40 -14.19 -6.07
CA ILE A 191 -8.41 -13.12 -6.35
C ILE A 191 -7.27 -13.59 -7.26
N ALA A 192 -7.02 -14.91 -7.32
CA ALA A 192 -5.99 -15.48 -8.16
C ALA A 192 -6.21 -15.14 -9.65
N ASP A 193 -7.46 -15.05 -10.12
CA ASP A 193 -7.79 -14.64 -11.50
C ASP A 193 -7.30 -13.24 -11.86
N LEU A 194 -7.18 -12.36 -10.86
CA LEU A 194 -6.77 -10.97 -11.02
C LEU A 194 -5.27 -10.76 -10.76
N SER A 195 -4.51 -11.84 -10.65
CA SER A 195 -3.08 -11.82 -10.33
C SER A 195 -2.28 -12.69 -11.32
N PRO A 196 -0.99 -12.40 -11.55
CA PRO A 196 -0.14 -13.31 -12.31
C PRO A 196 -0.16 -14.72 -11.71
N VAL A 197 -0.29 -15.75 -12.55
CA VAL A 197 -0.37 -17.14 -12.08
C VAL A 197 0.85 -17.54 -11.23
N SER A 198 2.03 -16.98 -11.53
CA SER A 198 3.25 -17.18 -10.74
C SER A 198 3.15 -16.71 -9.30
N TRP A 199 2.27 -15.74 -9.00
CA TRP A 199 2.01 -15.32 -7.62
C TRP A 199 1.17 -16.37 -6.89
N ALA A 200 0.17 -16.96 -7.54
CA ALA A 200 -0.61 -18.07 -6.97
C ALA A 200 0.26 -19.31 -6.73
N GLN A 201 1.19 -19.63 -7.65
CA GLN A 201 2.16 -20.73 -7.47
C GLN A 201 3.03 -20.53 -6.23
N ARG A 202 3.56 -19.32 -6.02
CA ARG A 202 4.39 -18.98 -4.85
C ARG A 202 3.58 -18.93 -3.57
N LEU A 203 2.44 -18.25 -3.58
CA LEU A 203 1.60 -18.06 -2.41
C LEU A 203 1.07 -19.40 -1.91
N GLY A 204 0.55 -20.24 -2.79
CA GLY A 204 0.08 -21.56 -2.43
C GLY A 204 1.19 -22.47 -1.88
N TYR A 205 2.39 -22.42 -2.46
CA TYR A 205 3.56 -23.13 -1.91
C TYR A 205 3.91 -22.63 -0.50
N LEU A 206 3.96 -21.31 -0.29
CA LEU A 206 4.30 -20.72 1.01
C LEU A 206 3.24 -20.99 2.08
N LEU A 207 1.95 -20.94 1.74
CA LEU A 207 0.85 -21.31 2.63
C LEU A 207 0.95 -22.80 3.03
N GLY A 208 1.21 -23.69 2.06
CA GLY A 208 1.45 -25.10 2.35
C GLY A 208 2.69 -25.32 3.24
N PHE A 209 3.74 -24.52 3.04
CA PHE A 209 4.96 -24.58 3.86
C PHE A 209 4.70 -24.19 5.33
N ILE A 210 3.83 -23.21 5.60
CA ILE A 210 3.48 -22.80 6.97
C ILE A 210 2.34 -23.62 7.60
N GLY A 211 1.84 -24.66 6.91
CA GLY A 211 0.81 -25.56 7.43
C GLY A 211 -0.63 -25.15 7.11
N GLU A 212 -0.84 -24.06 6.38
CA GLU A 212 -2.15 -23.55 5.97
C GLU A 212 -2.72 -24.32 4.77
N THR A 213 -3.01 -25.60 5.00
CA THR A 213 -3.35 -26.57 3.95
C THR A 213 -4.66 -26.24 3.22
N GLU A 214 -5.70 -25.80 3.91
CA GLU A 214 -6.98 -25.45 3.29
C GLU A 214 -6.84 -24.26 2.33
N LEU A 215 -6.19 -23.19 2.78
CA LEU A 215 -5.88 -22.01 1.96
C LEU A 215 -5.01 -22.39 0.75
N ALA A 216 -4.04 -23.28 0.95
CA ALA A 216 -3.21 -23.80 -0.13
C ALA A 216 -4.02 -24.63 -1.14
N GLU A 217 -4.90 -25.54 -0.71
CA GLU A 217 -5.66 -26.38 -1.65
C GLU A 217 -6.54 -25.57 -2.61
N GLY A 218 -7.13 -24.46 -2.14
CA GLY A 218 -7.88 -23.54 -3.01
C GLY A 218 -7.05 -23.02 -4.20
N LEU A 219 -5.79 -22.64 -3.95
CA LEU A 219 -4.86 -22.19 -5.00
C LEU A 219 -4.28 -23.35 -5.82
N ALA A 220 -4.16 -24.54 -5.25
CA ALA A 220 -3.66 -25.71 -5.96
C ALA A 220 -4.58 -26.11 -7.12
N GLY A 221 -5.89 -26.09 -6.89
CA GLY A 221 -6.90 -26.30 -7.93
C GLY A 221 -6.75 -25.29 -9.08
N TYR A 222 -6.64 -24.01 -8.74
CA TYR A 222 -6.41 -22.92 -9.69
C TYR A 222 -5.16 -23.13 -10.57
N VAL A 223 -4.04 -23.54 -9.95
CA VAL A 223 -2.77 -23.79 -10.66
C VAL A 223 -2.86 -25.04 -11.55
N ALA A 224 -3.49 -26.10 -11.06
CA ALA A 224 -3.66 -27.35 -11.80
C ALA A 224 -4.51 -27.18 -13.07
N GLU A 225 -5.58 -26.38 -13.00
CA GLU A 225 -6.45 -26.08 -14.12
C GLU A 225 -5.71 -25.34 -15.24
N ARG A 226 -4.95 -24.29 -14.88
CA ARG A 226 -4.24 -23.44 -15.84
C ARG A 226 -2.98 -24.06 -16.42
N LYS A 227 -2.39 -25.04 -15.73
CA LYS A 227 -1.15 -25.71 -16.13
C LYS A 227 -0.04 -24.71 -16.52
N PRO A 228 0.29 -23.72 -15.67
CA PRO A 228 1.28 -22.70 -16.01
C PRO A 228 2.66 -23.29 -16.25
N VAL A 229 3.52 -22.48 -16.86
CA VAL A 229 4.96 -22.77 -16.88
C VAL A 229 5.52 -22.77 -15.45
N PRO A 230 6.59 -23.52 -15.18
CA PRO A 230 7.18 -23.49 -13.87
C PRO A 230 7.71 -22.10 -13.47
N ALA A 231 7.48 -21.71 -12.22
CA ALA A 231 8.00 -20.46 -11.65
C ALA A 231 9.12 -20.72 -10.64
N LEU A 232 9.95 -19.71 -10.38
CA LEU A 232 10.89 -19.71 -9.25
C LEU A 232 10.19 -19.15 -8.01
N LEU A 233 10.48 -19.70 -6.83
CA LEU A 233 10.07 -19.11 -5.56
C LEU A 233 10.71 -17.72 -5.38
N SER A 234 12.02 -17.63 -5.66
CA SER A 234 12.81 -16.41 -5.60
C SER A 234 13.43 -16.10 -6.97
N PRO A 235 12.87 -15.16 -7.76
CA PRO A 235 13.37 -14.85 -9.11
C PRO A 235 14.82 -14.36 -9.16
N SER A 236 15.34 -13.82 -8.06
CA SER A 236 16.70 -13.29 -7.96
C SER A 236 17.75 -14.36 -7.67
N HIS A 237 17.36 -15.62 -7.41
CA HIS A 237 18.27 -16.71 -7.09
C HIS A 237 18.34 -17.76 -8.21
N PRO A 238 19.50 -18.41 -8.43
CA PRO A 238 19.62 -19.49 -9.40
C PRO A 238 18.81 -20.72 -8.97
N SER A 239 18.42 -21.57 -9.91
CA SER A 239 17.64 -22.80 -9.67
C SER A 239 18.38 -24.09 -10.05
N HIS A 240 19.70 -24.02 -10.23
CA HIS A 240 20.50 -25.19 -10.62
C HIS A 240 20.41 -26.30 -9.57
N GLY A 241 20.06 -27.51 -10.01
CA GLY A 241 19.92 -28.68 -9.13
C GLY A 241 18.66 -28.67 -8.24
N VAL A 242 17.82 -27.64 -8.31
CA VAL A 242 16.58 -27.55 -7.52
C VAL A 242 15.51 -28.43 -8.16
N ARG A 243 14.98 -29.39 -7.40
CA ARG A 243 13.85 -30.21 -7.85
C ARG A 243 12.56 -29.38 -7.83
N GLN A 244 11.81 -29.45 -8.92
CA GLN A 244 10.51 -28.81 -9.00
C GLN A 244 9.50 -29.48 -8.06
N ASP A 245 8.71 -28.68 -7.36
CA ASP A 245 7.46 -29.11 -6.76
C ASP A 245 6.40 -29.31 -7.86
N PRO A 246 5.90 -30.54 -8.06
CA PRO A 246 4.96 -30.83 -9.14
C PRO A 246 3.56 -30.25 -8.91
N LYS A 247 3.12 -30.11 -7.65
CA LYS A 247 1.80 -29.57 -7.29
C LYS A 247 1.73 -28.10 -7.68
N TRP A 248 2.77 -27.35 -7.36
CA TRP A 248 2.82 -25.90 -7.61
C TRP A 248 3.43 -25.52 -8.95
N ARG A 249 4.08 -26.47 -9.62
CA ARG A 249 4.97 -26.19 -10.75
C ARG A 249 5.97 -25.08 -10.36
N LEU A 250 6.62 -25.25 -9.23
CA LEU A 250 7.47 -24.23 -8.64
C LEU A 250 8.85 -24.82 -8.32
N PHE A 251 9.91 -24.07 -8.56
CA PHE A 251 11.24 -24.40 -8.06
C PHE A 251 11.47 -23.65 -6.73
N PRO A 252 11.51 -24.34 -5.58
CA PRO A 252 11.81 -23.75 -4.28
C PRO A 252 13.30 -23.46 -4.15
N ASN A 253 13.79 -22.47 -4.88
CA ASN A 253 15.20 -22.15 -5.06
C ASN A 253 15.79 -21.24 -3.96
N GLN A 254 15.06 -21.04 -2.87
CA GLN A 254 15.52 -20.32 -1.69
C GLN A 254 14.88 -20.97 -0.45
N SER A 255 15.68 -21.22 0.57
CA SER A 255 15.16 -21.59 1.91
C SER A 255 14.54 -20.36 2.55
N VAL A 256 13.38 -20.54 3.19
CA VAL A 256 12.68 -19.48 3.91
C VAL A 256 12.67 -19.79 5.40
N ASN A 257 12.98 -18.79 6.23
CA ASN A 257 13.00 -18.92 7.68
C ASN A 257 12.12 -17.81 8.28
N PRO A 258 10.89 -18.11 8.72
CA PRO A 258 10.05 -17.10 9.35
C PRO A 258 10.66 -16.68 10.69
N ASN A 259 10.64 -15.37 10.97
CA ASN A 259 10.84 -14.86 12.32
C ASN A 259 9.47 -14.97 13.02
N ILE A 260 9.36 -15.89 13.98
CA ILE A 260 8.17 -16.14 14.82
C ILE A 260 8.58 -15.90 16.26
#